data_AF-A0A228Q4Z2-F1
#
_entry.id   AF-A0A228Q4Z2-F1
#
_cell.length_a   1.000
_cell.length_b   1.000
_cell.length_c   1.000
_cell.angle_alpha   90.00
_cell.angle_beta   90.00
_cell.angle_gamma   90.00
#
_symmetry.space_group_name_H-M   'P 1'
#
loop_
_entity.id
_entity.type
_entity.pdbx_description
1 polymer ?
#
loop_
_entity_poly.entity_id
_entity_poly.type
_entity_poly.pdbx_seq_one_letter_code
_entity_poly.pdbx_strand_id
1 'polypeptide(L)'
;MEENASTEVIVTDGAAAADGGSLWIRISVDGAARDYSLDRALASRGTPRYDSIRGAHGVLSNAERRELRLLLERIADPAMWAGIVGTFLQVLKRPDAS
;
A
#
# COMPACT_ATOMS: atom_id res chain seq x y z
N MET A 1 -27.60 -4.09 -22.54
CA MET A 1 -27.02 -2.97 -21.77
C MET A 1 -26.16 -3.64 -20.72
N GLU A 2 -24.87 -3.81 -21.00
CA GLU A 2 -23.93 -4.31 -19.99
C GLU A 2 -23.73 -3.18 -18.99
N GLU A 3 -24.36 -3.33 -17.83
CA GLU A 3 -24.03 -2.54 -16.66
C GLU A 3 -22.59 -2.90 -16.30
N ASN A 4 -21.62 -2.07 -16.70
CA ASN A 4 -20.26 -2.14 -16.19
C ASN A 4 -20.36 -1.80 -14.71
N ALA A 5 -20.63 -2.81 -13.88
CA ALA A 5 -20.59 -2.71 -12.44
C ALA A 5 -19.20 -2.16 -12.09
N SER A 6 -19.16 -0.90 -11.68
CA SER A 6 -17.93 -0.28 -11.25
C SER A 6 -17.58 -0.94 -9.92
N THR A 7 -16.54 -1.78 -9.94
CA THR A 7 -15.95 -2.34 -8.73
C THR A 7 -15.70 -1.20 -7.75
N GLU A 8 -16.42 -1.19 -6.63
CA GLU A 8 -16.26 -0.15 -5.62
C GLU A 8 -14.96 -0.45 -4.88
N VAL A 9 -14.03 0.52 -4.94
CA VAL A 9 -12.76 0.43 -4.22
C VAL A 9 -12.66 1.57 -3.23
N ILE A 10 -12.60 1.21 -1.95
CA ILE A 10 -12.44 2.15 -0.85
C ILE A 10 -11.02 2.00 -0.29
N VAL A 11 -10.29 3.10 -0.24
CA VAL A 11 -8.98 3.18 0.41
C VAL A 11 -9.11 3.99 1.69
N THR A 12 -8.66 3.43 2.80
CA THR A 12 -8.52 4.13 4.07
C THR A 12 -7.05 4.13 4.45
N ASP A 13 -6.50 5.29 4.83
CA ASP A 13 -5.10 5.40 5.23
C ASP A 13 -4.92 6.06 6.61
N GLY A 14 -3.79 5.78 7.25
CA GLY A 14 -3.43 6.41 8.51
C GLY A 14 -1.98 6.17 8.90
N ALA A 15 -1.46 7.01 9.79
CA ALA A 15 -0.18 6.75 10.43
C ALA A 15 -0.34 5.53 11.35
N ALA A 16 0.49 4.50 11.14
CA ALA A 16 0.48 3.28 11.92
C ALA A 16 1.37 3.44 13.16
N ALA A 17 0.73 3.74 14.29
CA ALA A 17 1.22 3.45 15.64
C ALA A 17 2.45 4.23 16.18
N ALA A 18 2.69 4.03 17.48
CA ALA A 18 3.67 4.72 18.33
C ALA A 18 5.15 4.43 18.00
N ASP A 19 5.44 3.73 16.89
CA ASP A 19 6.80 3.33 16.49
C ASP A 19 7.61 4.46 15.81
N GLY A 20 6.98 5.63 15.70
CA GLY A 20 7.61 6.86 15.24
C GLY A 20 7.68 7.01 13.72
N GLY A 21 7.00 6.17 12.93
CA GLY A 21 6.89 6.49 11.50
C GLY A 21 6.13 5.55 10.59
N SER A 22 5.80 4.30 10.99
CA SER A 22 5.13 3.36 10.10
C SER A 22 3.77 3.86 9.63
N LEU A 23 3.34 3.41 8.45
CA LEU A 23 2.10 3.83 7.80
C LEU A 23 1.22 2.62 7.49
N TRP A 24 -0.10 2.80 7.40
CA TRP A 24 -1.01 1.74 6.96
C TRP A 24 -2.02 2.24 5.94
N ILE A 25 -2.47 1.30 5.10
CA ILE A 25 -3.62 1.46 4.21
C ILE A 25 -4.51 0.22 4.32
N ARG A 26 -5.82 0.41 4.27
CA ARG A 26 -6.83 -0.62 4.08
C ARG A 26 -7.45 -0.42 2.70
N ILE A 27 -7.48 -1.47 1.89
CA ILE A 27 -8.12 -1.45 0.58
C ILE A 27 -9.29 -2.42 0.63
N SER A 28 -10.50 -1.92 0.41
CA SER A 28 -11.71 -2.73 0.29
C SER A 28 -12.15 -2.78 -1.16
N VAL A 29 -12.27 -3.97 -1.73
CA VAL A 29 -12.75 -4.20 -3.10
C VAL A 29 -14.02 -5.04 -3.00
N ASP A 30 -15.15 -4.52 -3.46
CA ASP A 30 -16.45 -5.21 -3.37
C ASP A 30 -16.75 -5.75 -1.95
N GLY A 31 -16.42 -4.96 -0.93
CA GLY A 31 -16.60 -5.31 0.49
C GLY A 31 -15.52 -6.21 1.10
N ALA A 32 -14.59 -6.76 0.31
CA ALA A 32 -13.46 -7.53 0.81
C ALA A 32 -12.27 -6.61 1.14
N ALA A 33 -12.00 -6.41 2.44
CA ALA A 33 -10.92 -5.56 2.93
C ALA A 33 -9.59 -6.32 3.08
N ARG A 34 -8.49 -5.67 2.68
CA ARG A 34 -7.11 -6.09 2.93
C ARG A 34 -6.31 -4.96 3.54
N ASP A 35 -5.57 -5.28 4.59
CA ASP A 35 -4.71 -4.33 5.30
C ASP A 35 -3.26 -4.48 4.88
N TYR A 36 -2.61 -3.33 4.69
CA TYR A 36 -1.20 -3.24 4.36
C TYR A 36 -0.51 -2.23 5.26
N SER A 37 0.69 -2.58 5.72
CA SER A 37 1.54 -1.67 6.49
C SER A 37 2.87 -1.44 5.77
N LEU A 38 3.35 -0.21 5.79
CA LEU A 38 4.65 0.20 5.28
C LEU A 38 5.55 0.53 6.47
N ASP A 39 6.65 -0.21 6.63
CA ASP A 39 7.63 -0.01 7.68
C ASP A 39 8.43 1.27 7.43
N ARG A 40 8.20 2.25 8.29
CA ARG A 40 8.89 3.55 8.30
C ARG A 40 9.34 3.92 9.71
N ALA A 41 9.31 2.94 10.63
CA ALA A 41 9.74 3.11 12.01
C ALA A 41 11.15 3.69 12.07
N LEU A 42 11.39 4.57 13.05
CA LEU A 42 12.70 5.20 13.22
C LEU A 42 13.80 4.15 13.45
N ALA A 43 13.48 3.10 14.21
CA ALA A 43 14.38 1.99 14.51
C ALA A 43 14.72 1.12 13.29
N SER A 44 13.90 1.14 12.24
CA SER A 44 14.14 0.37 11.02
C SER A 44 15.08 1.07 10.03
N ARG A 45 15.30 2.38 10.19
CA ARG A 45 16.11 3.18 9.24
C ARG A 45 17.50 2.58 9.05
N GLY A 46 17.93 2.46 7.81
CA GLY A 46 19.23 1.87 7.43
C GLY A 46 19.26 0.34 7.42
N THR A 47 18.13 -0.33 7.71
CA THR A 47 18.01 -1.79 7.61
C THR A 47 17.15 -2.19 6.40
N PRO A 48 17.24 -3.45 5.92
CA PRO A 48 16.36 -3.96 4.87
C PRO A 48 14.87 -3.97 5.23
N ARG A 49 14.52 -3.77 6.50
CA ARG A 49 13.13 -3.67 6.93
C ARG A 49 12.51 -2.32 6.59
N TYR A 50 13.30 -1.26 6.52
CA TYR A 50 12.81 0.05 6.11
C TYR A 50 12.28 -0.04 4.69
N ASP A 51 11.08 0.50 4.46
CA ASP A 51 10.34 0.41 3.21
C ASP A 51 9.80 -0.99 2.86
N SER A 52 9.84 -1.95 3.79
CA SER A 52 9.13 -3.21 3.61
C SER A 52 7.61 -2.98 3.74
N ILE A 53 6.85 -3.55 2.80
CA ILE A 53 5.40 -3.57 2.86
C ILE A 53 4.96 -4.95 3.34
N ARG A 54 4.06 -4.99 4.30
CA ARG A 54 3.49 -6.22 4.86
C ARG A 54 1.99 -6.26 4.65
N GLY A 55 1.47 -7.44 4.36
CA GLY A 55 0.05 -7.75 4.39
C GLY A 55 -0.27 -8.74 5.51
N ALA A 56 -1.44 -9.39 5.42
CA ALA A 56 -1.91 -10.36 6.42
C ALA A 56 -0.94 -11.53 6.67
N HIS A 57 -0.13 -11.90 5.69
CA HIS A 57 0.77 -13.06 5.75
C HIS A 57 2.26 -12.70 5.93
N GLY A 58 2.58 -11.43 6.22
CA GLY A 58 3.96 -10.97 6.38
C GLY A 58 4.41 -10.04 5.26
N VAL A 59 5.73 -9.97 5.02
CA VAL A 59 6.32 -9.10 3.99
C VAL A 59 5.86 -9.57 2.62
N LEU A 60 5.39 -8.63 1.79
CA LEU A 60 4.91 -8.93 0.45
C LEU A 60 6.04 -9.42 -0.45
N SER A 61 5.76 -10.48 -1.19
CA SER A 61 6.58 -10.93 -2.32
C SER A 61 6.54 -9.93 -3.48
N ASN A 62 7.44 -10.06 -4.44
CA ASN A 62 7.48 -9.18 -5.61
C ASN A 62 6.19 -9.27 -6.45
N ALA A 63 5.55 -10.44 -6.51
CA ALA A 63 4.26 -10.61 -7.17
C ALA A 63 3.16 -9.82 -6.46
N GLU A 64 3.05 -9.97 -5.14
CA GLU A 64 2.07 -9.24 -4.33
C GLU A 64 2.31 -7.72 -4.35
N ARG A 65 3.57 -7.27 -4.35
CA ARG A 65 3.92 -5.86 -4.54
C ARG A 65 3.46 -5.33 -5.90
N ARG A 66 3.65 -6.11 -6.96
CA ARG A 66 3.20 -5.75 -8.31
C ARG A 66 1.68 -5.66 -8.37
N GLU A 67 0.96 -6.62 -7.79
CA GLU A 67 -0.50 -6.60 -7.71
C GLU A 67 -1.01 -5.38 -6.93
N LEU A 68 -0.43 -5.11 -5.76
CA LEU A 68 -0.78 -3.94 -4.96
C LEU A 68 -0.52 -2.64 -5.73
N ARG A 69 0.61 -2.54 -6.44
CA ARG A 69 0.93 -1.38 -7.28
C ARG A 69 -0.13 -1.16 -8.35
N LEU A 70 -0.47 -2.20 -9.10
CA LEU A 70 -1.46 -2.10 -10.19
C LEU A 70 -2.84 -1.73 -9.65
N LEU A 71 -3.21 -2.28 -8.49
CA LEU A 71 -4.45 -1.94 -7.81
C LEU A 71 -4.46 -0.45 -7.41
N LEU A 72 -3.41 0.03 -6.74
CA LEU A 72 -3.29 1.44 -6.33
C LEU A 72 -3.26 2.41 -7.52
N GLU A 73 -2.54 2.07 -8.59
CA GLU A 73 -2.48 2.88 -9.82
C GLU A 73 -3.83 2.93 -10.57
N ARG A 74 -4.66 1.89 -10.44
CA ARG A 74 -6.00 1.83 -11.05
C ARG A 74 -7.05 2.63 -10.27
N ILE A 75 -6.92 2.70 -8.95
CA ILE A 75 -7.96 3.23 -8.04
C ILE A 75 -7.69 4.67 -7.64
N ALA A 76 -6.42 5.08 -7.60
CA ALA A 76 -6.06 6.40 -7.17
C ALA A 76 -5.96 7.31 -8.40
N ASP A 77 -6.92 8.25 -8.52
CA ASP A 77 -6.75 9.43 -9.36
C ASP A 77 -5.34 10.00 -9.09
N PRO A 78 -4.53 10.34 -10.12
CA PRO A 78 -3.25 10.99 -9.92
C PRO A 78 -3.29 12.19 -8.95
N ALA A 79 -4.41 12.90 -8.85
CA ALA A 79 -4.64 13.96 -7.87
C ALA A 79 -4.81 13.45 -6.43
N MET A 80 -5.28 12.21 -6.24
CA MET A 80 -5.39 11.50 -4.96
C MET A 80 -4.12 10.75 -4.55
N TRP A 81 -3.05 10.77 -5.35
CA TRP A 81 -1.75 10.19 -4.95
C TRP A 81 -1.08 10.97 -3.80
N ALA A 82 -1.70 12.01 -3.26
CA ALA A 82 -1.18 12.73 -2.10
C ALA A 82 -1.25 11.90 -0.81
N GLY A 83 -0.35 12.18 0.14
CA GLY A 83 -0.39 11.56 1.47
C GLY A 83 0.17 10.14 1.53
N ILE A 84 -0.48 9.28 2.32
CA ILE A 84 0.05 7.96 2.68
C ILE A 84 0.04 7.01 1.49
N VAL A 85 -1.04 7.00 0.69
CA VAL A 85 -1.15 6.17 -0.52
C VAL A 85 -0.02 6.48 -1.51
N GLY A 86 0.31 7.77 -1.68
CA GLY A 86 1.47 8.20 -2.47
C GLY A 86 2.79 7.64 -1.97
N THR A 87 2.96 7.59 -0.66
CA THR A 87 4.16 7.04 -0.03
C THR A 87 4.30 5.54 -0.29
N PHE A 88 3.19 4.79 -0.25
CA PHE A 88 3.16 3.39 -0.67
C PHE A 88 3.52 3.24 -2.16
N LEU A 89 2.90 4.03 -3.05
CA LEU A 89 3.19 4.00 -4.49
C LEU A 89 4.66 4.30 -4.79
N GLN A 90 5.27 5.27 -4.11
CA GLN A 90 6.70 5.57 -4.28
C GLN A 90 7.58 4.36 -3.93
N VAL A 91 7.28 3.66 -2.85
CA VAL A 91 8.02 2.46 -2.42
C VAL A 91 7.79 1.28 -3.37
N LEU A 92 6.57 1.12 -3.88
CA LEU A 92 6.21 0.08 -4.86
C LEU A 92 6.79 0.31 -6.25
N LYS A 93 7.12 1.57 -6.59
CA LYS A 93 7.76 1.94 -7.86
C LYS A 93 9.28 1.83 -7.83
N ARG A 94 9.90 1.70 -6.65
CA ARG A 94 11.34 1.48 -6.57
C ARG A 94 11.67 0.10 -7.14
N PRO A 95 12.72 -0.02 -7.96
CA PRO A 95 13.22 -1.33 -8.34
C PRO A 95 13.60 -2.08 -7.06
N ASP A 96 13.27 -3.38 -7.00
CA ASP A 96 13.75 -4.23 -5.92
C ASP A 96 15.27 -4.11 -5.88
N ALA A 97 15.82 -3.74 -4.72
CA ALA A 97 17.26 -3.72 -4.53
C ALA A 97 17.75 -5.14 -4.82
N SER A 98 18.46 -5.27 -5.96
CA SER A 98 19.01 -6.54 -6.45
C SER A 98 20.08 -7.07 -5.52
#